data_AF-A0A962SJ14-F1
#
_entry.id   AF-A0A962SJ14-F1
#
_cell.length_a   1.000
_cell.length_b   1.000
_cell.length_c   1.000
_cell.angle_alpha   90.00
_cell.angle_beta   90.00
_cell.angle_gamma   90.00
#
_symmetry.space_group_name_H-M   'P 1'
#
loop_
_entity.id
_entity.type
_entity.pdbx_description
1 polymer ?
#
loop_
_entity_poly.entity_id
_entity_poly.type
_entity_poly.pdbx_seq_one_letter_code
_entity_poly.pdbx_strand_id
1 'polypeptide(L)'
;MRVLIAILVIMLAVLQYRLWTGEGSLAEVHNLRREIAQQALVLERLQRRNSALQAEVSDLKKGLEAIEERARNELGMIRKGETFYQIIAPSEPPE
;
A
#
# COMPACT_ATOMS: atom_id res chain seq x y z
N MET A 1 15.71 -43.83 47.27
CA MET A 1 16.32 -43.41 45.98
C MET A 1 15.44 -43.66 44.76
N ARG A 2 14.93 -44.87 44.51
CA ARG A 2 14.16 -45.20 43.29
C ARG A 2 12.91 -44.34 43.07
N VAL A 3 12.19 -43.99 44.13
CA VAL A 3 10.99 -43.12 44.07
C VAL A 3 11.33 -41.68 43.69
N LEU A 4 12.43 -41.14 44.22
CA LEU A 4 12.93 -39.80 43.86
C LEU A 4 13.28 -39.72 42.38
N ILE A 5 13.93 -40.76 41.84
CA ILE A 5 14.26 -40.85 40.41
C ILE A 5 12.99 -40.90 39.57
N ALA A 6 11.98 -41.69 39.97
CA ALA A 6 10.72 -41.76 39.24
C ALA A 6 9.99 -40.41 39.20
N ILE A 7 9.95 -39.67 40.31
CA ILE A 7 9.38 -38.32 40.37
C ILE A 7 10.16 -37.37 39.46
N LEU A 8 11.49 -37.42 39.47
CA LEU A 8 12.33 -36.59 38.61
C LEU A 8 12.07 -36.87 37.13
N VAL A 9 11.93 -38.14 36.75
CA VAL A 9 11.63 -38.56 35.37
C VAL A 9 10.24 -38.09 34.95
N ILE A 10 9.24 -38.20 35.81
CA ILE A 10 7.89 -37.69 35.53
C ILE A 10 7.91 -36.17 35.35
N MET A 11 8.59 -35.44 36.24
CA MET A 11 8.73 -33.99 36.13
C MET A 11 9.44 -33.61 34.82
N LEU A 12 10.49 -34.33 34.44
CA LEU A 12 11.22 -34.11 33.21
C LEU A 12 10.35 -34.41 31.98
N ALA A 13 9.57 -35.49 31.99
CA ALA A 13 8.63 -35.83 30.91
C ALA A 13 7.55 -34.76 30.72
N VAL A 14 6.99 -34.23 31.82
CA VAL A 14 6.01 -33.13 31.78
C VAL A 14 6.66 -31.87 31.20
N LEU A 15 7.91 -31.58 31.55
CA LEU A 15 8.61 -30.41 31.03
C LEU A 15 8.93 -30.55 29.53
N GLN A 16 9.33 -31.74 29.08
CA GLN A 16 9.55 -32.05 27.67
C GLN A 16 8.25 -31.95 26.88
N TYR A 17 7.15 -32.49 27.41
CA TYR A 17 5.83 -32.36 26.79
C TYR A 17 5.41 -30.90 26.68
N ARG A 18 5.53 -30.13 27.76
CA ARG A 18 5.24 -28.69 27.77
C ARG A 18 6.13 -27.90 26.80
N LEU A 19 7.38 -28.30 26.59
CA LEU A 19 8.25 -27.65 25.60
C LEU A 19 7.78 -27.91 24.17
N TRP A 20 7.17 -29.06 23.92
CA TRP A 20 6.63 -29.42 22.60
C TRP A 20 5.22 -28.89 22.36
N THR A 21 4.42 -28.67 23.40
CA THR A 21 3.01 -28.24 23.29
C THR A 21 2.70 -26.87 23.90
N GLY A 22 3.67 -26.19 24.50
CA GLY A 22 3.48 -24.88 25.14
C GLY A 22 3.33 -23.76 24.12
N GLU A 23 2.75 -22.65 24.57
CA GLU A 23 2.58 -21.39 23.81
C GLU A 23 3.92 -21.01 23.15
N GLY A 24 4.01 -21.13 21.82
CA GLY A 24 5.28 -21.05 21.06
C GLY A 24 5.80 -22.37 20.48
N SER A 25 5.04 -23.45 20.58
CA SER A 25 5.32 -24.76 19.94
C SER A 25 5.55 -24.59 18.43
N LEU A 26 6.42 -25.45 17.85
CA LEU A 26 6.69 -25.51 16.41
C LEU A 26 5.41 -25.53 15.56
N ALA A 27 4.32 -26.12 16.08
CA ALA A 27 3.02 -26.15 15.42
C ALA A 27 2.37 -24.75 15.31
N GLU A 28 2.49 -23.93 16.35
CA GLU A 28 1.93 -22.58 16.41
C GLU A 28 2.72 -21.62 15.52
N VAL A 29 4.05 -21.69 15.55
CA VAL A 29 4.92 -20.93 14.63
C VAL A 29 4.65 -21.31 13.17
N HIS A 30 4.40 -22.58 12.89
CA HIS A 30 4.10 -23.03 11.53
C HIS A 30 2.70 -22.58 11.07
N ASN A 31 1.71 -22.54 11.96
CA ASN A 31 0.39 -21.98 11.66
C ASN A 31 0.45 -20.47 11.43
N LEU A 32 1.15 -19.73 12.30
CA LEU A 32 1.30 -18.28 12.18
C LEU A 32 2.09 -17.91 10.91
N ARG A 33 3.13 -18.67 10.56
CA ARG A 33 3.85 -18.50 9.28
C ARG A 33 2.95 -18.76 8.06
N ARG A 34 2.05 -19.74 8.14
CA ARG A 34 1.08 -20.01 7.06
C ARG A 34 0.10 -18.86 6.89
N GLU A 35 -0.38 -18.29 7.98
CA GLU A 35 -1.30 -17.15 7.95
C GLU A 35 -0.64 -15.88 7.38
N ILE A 36 0.61 -15.59 7.77
CA ILE A 36 1.40 -14.49 7.19
C ILE A 36 1.61 -14.68 5.68
N ALA A 37 1.91 -15.90 5.23
CA ALA A 37 2.11 -16.19 3.81
C ALA A 37 0.83 -15.95 2.98
N GLN A 38 -0.34 -16.29 3.52
CA GLN A 38 -1.61 -16.02 2.83
C GLN A 38 -1.93 -14.53 2.77
N GLN A 39 -1.67 -13.79 3.85
CA GLN A 39 -1.90 -12.34 3.87
C GLN A 39 -0.97 -11.59 2.91
N ALA A 40 0.27 -12.04 2.74
CA ALA A 40 1.23 -11.42 1.80
C ALA A 40 0.73 -11.45 0.34
N LEU A 41 0.14 -12.56 -0.10
CA LEU A 41 -0.42 -12.69 -1.45
C LEU A 41 -1.60 -11.73 -1.69
N VAL A 42 -2.43 -11.53 -0.67
CA VAL A 42 -3.56 -10.60 -0.73
C VAL A 42 -3.06 -9.15 -0.79
N LEU A 43 -2.04 -8.82 0.01
CA LEU A 43 -1.41 -7.50 0.01
C LEU A 43 -0.82 -7.16 -1.37
N GLU A 44 -0.11 -8.11 -1.97
CA GLU A 44 0.52 -7.91 -3.29
C GLU A 44 -0.53 -7.66 -4.38
N ARG A 45 -1.65 -8.40 -4.35
CA ARG A 45 -2.77 -8.21 -5.28
C ARG A 45 -3.45 -6.84 -5.09
N LEU A 46 -3.64 -6.41 -3.84
CA LEU A 46 -4.20 -5.10 -3.53
C LEU A 46 -3.28 -3.97 -3.99
N GLN A 47 -1.97 -4.08 -3.75
CA GLN A 47 -0.98 -3.10 -4.21
C GLN A 47 -0.96 -2.96 -5.73
N ARG A 48 -0.99 -4.08 -6.48
CA ARG A 48 -1.06 -4.05 -7.95
C ARG A 48 -2.33 -3.38 -8.49
N ARG A 49 -3.48 -3.60 -7.83
CA ARG A 49 -4.73 -2.93 -8.24
C ARG A 49 -4.70 -1.45 -7.92
N ASN A 50 -4.16 -1.07 -6.76
CA ASN A 50 -4.04 0.32 -6.37
C ASN A 50 -3.12 1.09 -7.32
N SER A 51 -1.96 0.53 -7.67
CA SER A 51 -1.04 1.16 -8.63
C SER A 51 -1.66 1.33 -10.03
N ALA A 52 -2.41 0.33 -10.51
CA ALA A 52 -3.11 0.41 -11.78
C ALA A 52 -4.19 1.52 -11.76
N LEU A 53 -5.02 1.56 -10.72
CA LEU A 53 -6.04 2.60 -10.56
C LEU A 53 -5.43 3.99 -10.44
N GLN A 54 -4.30 4.12 -9.75
CA GLN A 54 -3.62 5.40 -9.60
C GLN A 54 -3.01 5.88 -10.91
N ALA A 55 -2.50 4.96 -11.74
CA ALA A 55 -2.06 5.28 -13.09
C ALA A 55 -3.24 5.74 -13.97
N GLU A 56 -4.38 5.05 -13.91
CA GLU A 56 -5.59 5.42 -14.64
C GLU A 56 -6.12 6.81 -14.22
N VAL A 57 -6.19 7.09 -12.91
CA VAL A 57 -6.56 8.41 -12.41
C VAL A 57 -5.57 9.49 -12.86
N SER A 58 -4.26 9.19 -12.90
CA SER A 58 -3.26 10.14 -13.39
C SER A 58 -3.41 10.41 -14.88
N ASP A 59 -3.70 9.38 -15.68
CA ASP A 59 -3.90 9.52 -17.12
C ASP A 59 -5.16 10.32 -17.44
N LEU A 60 -6.27 10.05 -16.74
CA LEU A 60 -7.50 10.83 -16.87
C LEU A 60 -7.28 12.31 -16.51
N LYS A 61 -6.54 12.60 -15.43
CA LYS A 61 -6.23 13.98 -15.05
C LYS A 61 -5.40 14.69 -16.11
N LYS A 62 -4.34 14.05 -16.63
CA LYS A 62 -3.51 14.62 -17.69
C LYS A 62 -4.29 14.85 -18.97
N GLY A 63 -5.17 13.93 -19.34
CA GLY A 63 -6.06 14.08 -20.50
C GLY A 63 -6.99 15.29 -20.36
N LEU A 64 -7.58 15.49 -19.17
CA LEU A 64 -8.42 16.65 -18.89
C LEU A 64 -7.64 17.97 -18.90
N GLU A 65 -6.45 17.98 -18.30
CA GLU A 65 -5.56 19.15 -18.30
C GLU A 65 -5.15 19.54 -19.73
N ALA A 66 -4.79 18.56 -20.57
CA ALA A 66 -4.42 18.79 -21.97
C ALA A 66 -5.60 19.35 -22.79
N ILE A 67 -6.83 18.89 -22.53
CA ILE A 67 -8.04 19.43 -23.16
C ILE A 67 -8.32 20.86 -22.67
N GLU A 68 -8.15 21.12 -21.37
CA GLU A 68 -8.37 22.44 -20.81
C GLU A 68 -7.36 23.47 -21.34
N GLU A 69 -6.09 23.11 -21.43
CA GLU A 69 -5.05 23.96 -22.00
C GLU A 69 -5.36 24.33 -23.46
N ARG A 70 -5.81 23.36 -24.25
CA ARG A 70 -6.24 23.61 -25.64
C ARG A 70 -7.46 24.53 -25.70
N ALA A 71 -8.47 24.33 -24.85
CA ALA A 71 -9.66 25.18 -24.81
C ALA A 71 -9.32 26.62 -24.39
N ARG A 72 -8.39 26.81 -23.45
CA ARG A 72 -7.94 28.12 -22.99
C ARG A 72 -7.08 28.84 -24.04
N ASN A 73 -6.12 28.14 -24.63
CA ASN A 73 -5.13 28.74 -25.54
C ASN A 73 -5.65 28.93 -26.96
N GLU A 74 -6.41 27.97 -27.50
CA GLU A 74 -6.88 28.03 -28.90
C GLU A 74 -8.27 28.65 -29.03
N LEU A 75 -9.18 28.39 -28.08
CA LEU A 75 -10.57 28.83 -28.15
C LEU A 75 -10.87 30.05 -27.26
N GLY A 76 -9.90 30.50 -26.45
CA GLY A 76 -10.09 31.59 -25.50
C GLY A 76 -11.17 31.31 -24.46
N MET A 77 -11.47 30.03 -24.20
CA MET A 77 -12.49 29.66 -23.21
C MET A 77 -12.01 30.01 -21.79
N ILE A 78 -12.90 30.67 -21.05
CA ILE A 78 -12.70 31.10 -19.66
C ILE A 78 -13.86 30.57 -18.81
N ARG A 79 -13.58 30.12 -17.58
CA ARG A 79 -14.62 29.60 -16.70
C ARG A 79 -15.53 30.73 -16.20
N LYS A 80 -16.79 30.41 -15.86
CA LYS A 80 -17.70 31.38 -15.22
C LYS A 80 -17.11 31.87 -13.90
N GLY A 81 -16.91 33.19 -13.78
CA GLY A 81 -16.35 33.84 -12.60
C GLY A 81 -14.82 33.94 -12.57
N GLU A 82 -14.14 33.59 -13.66
CA GLU A 82 -12.68 33.71 -13.79
C GLU A 82 -12.29 35.07 -14.38
N THR A 83 -11.32 35.76 -13.75
CA THR A 83 -10.74 37.01 -14.27
C THR A 83 -9.49 36.68 -15.10
N PHE A 84 -9.59 36.83 -16.42
CA PHE A 84 -8.50 36.55 -17.36
C PHE A 84 -7.67 37.79 -17.66
N TYR A 85 -6.35 37.70 -17.44
CA TYR A 85 -5.39 38.77 -17.74
C TYR A 85 -4.53 38.35 -18.94
N GLN A 86 -4.64 39.09 -20.05
CA GLN A 86 -3.77 38.91 -21.21
C GLN A 86 -2.70 40.00 -21.21
N ILE A 87 -1.43 39.61 -21.12
CA ILE A 87 -0.31 40.53 -21.17
C ILE A 87 0.00 40.80 -22.64
N ILE A 88 -0.37 41.98 -23.13
CA ILE A 88 0.01 42.44 -24.47
C ILE A 88 1.34 43.19 -24.28
N ALA A 89 2.40 42.73 -24.96
CA ALA A 89 3.67 43.46 -24.93
C ALA A 89 3.44 44.88 -25.50
N PRO A 90 4.02 45.93 -24.88
CA PRO A 90 3.93 47.27 -25.43
C PRO A 90 4.53 47.24 -26.84
N SER A 91 3.78 47.66 -27.83
CA SER A 91 4.30 47.88 -29.18
C SER A 91 5.50 48.82 -29.07
N GLU A 92 6.67 48.37 -29.54
CA GLU A 92 7.83 49.26 -29.71
C GLU A 92 7.36 50.52 -30.46
N PRO A 93 7.67 51.73 -29.95
CA PRO A 93 7.31 52.95 -30.63
C PRO A 93 8.01 52.98 -32.01
N PRO A 94 7.34 53.45 -33.07
CA PRO A 94 8.02 53.65 -34.34
C PRO A 94 9.11 54.71 -34.15
N GLU A 95 10.24 54.48 -34.85
CA GLU A 95 11.50 55.24 -34.85
C GLU A 95 11.41 56.76 -34.59
#